data_AF-A0AAV9R9T4-F1
#
_entry.id   AF-A0AAV9R9T4-F1
#
_cell.length_a   1.000
_cell.length_b   1.000
_cell.length_c   1.000
_cell.angle_alpha   90.00
_cell.angle_beta   90.00
_cell.angle_gamma   90.00
#
_symmetry.space_group_name_H-M   'P 1'
#
loop_
_entity.id
_entity.type
_entity.pdbx_description
1 polymer ?
#
loop_
_entity_poly.entity_id
_entity_poly.type
_entity_poly.pdbx_seq_one_letter_code
_entity_poly.pdbx_strand_id
1 'polypeptide(L)'
;MTQRKDSHCSEAAVVTHRDKLLFRNTQKPHSVGDHSLDRWSSSGPDSLMEESEPLLTRRSKGRRPNGHCTWSTHSLDSKAVEDFRRRLKYFFMNPCEKYRARGRKPWKPMLQILKIFIITVQLVSFGLSNEMVATFKEDNLMTFKYLFLKGFKDHWHGSYTLYTKADMYDHIYHIINRYNDLENLTIGNLAYEKVDGKYTPLFVCRLFYRNSTINPARDTFYIDPHIDEDCVSISPVQSLDNIYLAKKINFSLDFKRLVSVNINFTLKTINLQTVRHHELPDCYGFHIKIIFDNRAHSGKIKVGVENDVKIYECRDYNVRGNSGKMDYLLLMLDSLVILACVASLILCLRSVVKGIQLQFESNIFFHAYFNKLVTWSERMEFVNGWYIFIILTDTLAITGSVLKIGIQTKVGFSCIVTYCDRL
;
A
#
# COMPACT_ATOMS: atom_id res chain seq x y z
N MET A 1 -27.61 15.30 50.32
CA MET A 1 -27.74 16.00 49.02
C MET A 1 -26.57 15.54 48.13
N THR A 2 -26.71 14.44 47.38
CA THR A 2 -27.13 14.31 45.97
C THR A 2 -26.13 14.80 44.89
N GLN A 3 -25.96 13.93 43.88
CA GLN A 3 -25.31 14.04 42.54
C GLN A 3 -23.80 13.76 42.49
N ARG A 4 -23.30 12.66 41.89
CA ARG A 4 -23.51 11.96 40.57
C ARG A 4 -22.83 12.64 39.38
N LYS A 5 -21.80 11.98 38.83
CA LYS A 5 -21.47 11.73 37.39
C LYS A 5 -20.00 11.24 37.30
N ASP A 6 -19.74 9.98 36.99
CA ASP A 6 -19.62 9.33 35.65
C ASP A 6 -18.18 9.34 35.14
N SER A 7 -17.52 8.19 35.11
CA SER A 7 -17.05 7.53 33.86
C SER A 7 -16.08 6.38 34.14
N HIS A 8 -16.41 5.22 33.57
CA HIS A 8 -15.73 3.93 33.55
C HIS A 8 -14.49 3.88 32.64
N CYS A 9 -13.49 3.06 33.04
CA CYS A 9 -12.65 2.11 32.27
C CYS A 9 -11.47 1.75 33.20
N SER A 10 -11.00 0.53 33.44
CA SER A 10 -11.07 -0.78 32.79
C SER A 10 -10.59 -1.80 33.82
N GLU A 11 -11.13 -3.03 33.87
CA GLU A 11 -10.29 -4.22 34.12
C GLU A 11 -11.04 -5.54 33.85
N ALA A 12 -10.22 -6.53 33.58
CA ALA A 12 -10.49 -7.80 32.92
C ALA A 12 -11.28 -8.82 33.77
N ALA A 13 -11.99 -9.73 33.10
CA ALA A 13 -12.17 -11.12 33.52
C ALA A 13 -12.76 -11.95 32.36
N VAL A 14 -12.01 -12.94 31.88
CA VAL A 14 -12.25 -14.39 32.03
C VAL A 14 -13.65 -14.84 31.56
N VAL A 15 -13.71 -15.47 30.38
CA VAL A 15 -14.90 -16.21 29.92
C VAL A 15 -14.64 -17.71 30.03
N THR A 16 -15.31 -18.32 31.01
CA THR A 16 -15.40 -19.76 31.24
C THR A 16 -16.65 -20.34 30.58
N HIS A 17 -16.49 -21.58 30.10
CA HIS A 17 -17.49 -22.52 29.60
C HIS A 17 -18.79 -22.62 30.44
N ARG A 18 -19.97 -22.63 29.81
CA ARG A 18 -20.96 -23.74 29.78
C ARG A 18 -22.35 -23.38 29.20
N ASP A 19 -22.91 -24.37 28.49
CA ASP A 19 -24.34 -24.76 28.39
C ASP A 19 -25.32 -23.89 27.58
N LYS A 20 -26.21 -24.40 26.72
CA LYS A 20 -26.97 -25.67 26.72
C LYS A 20 -27.42 -26.04 25.29
N LEU A 21 -27.36 -27.34 24.99
CA LEU A 21 -27.84 -28.00 23.78
C LEU A 21 -28.93 -28.99 24.22
N LEU A 22 -30.15 -28.84 23.71
CA LEU A 22 -31.31 -29.77 23.80
C LEU A 22 -32.31 -29.25 22.74
N PHE A 23 -32.66 -29.98 21.67
CA PHE A 23 -33.48 -31.19 21.71
C PHE A 23 -33.24 -32.11 20.49
N ARG A 24 -33.19 -33.42 20.81
CA ARG A 24 -33.51 -34.63 20.01
C ARG A 24 -34.85 -34.50 19.26
N ASN A 25 -35.21 -35.23 18.19
CA ASN A 25 -34.96 -36.64 17.88
C ASN A 25 -35.43 -37.02 16.44
N THR A 26 -34.92 -38.16 15.95
CA THR A 26 -35.50 -39.14 14.98
C THR A 26 -35.77 -38.66 13.53
N GLN A 27 -35.39 -39.37 12.45
CA GLN A 27 -35.51 -40.82 12.18
C GLN A 27 -34.69 -41.20 10.91
N LYS A 28 -34.01 -42.36 10.93
CA LYS A 28 -33.43 -43.08 9.77
C LYS A 28 -34.49 -44.10 9.26
N PRO A 29 -34.43 -44.56 7.99
CA PRO A 29 -33.80 -45.87 7.75
C PRO A 29 -33.04 -46.01 6.41
N HIS A 30 -32.33 -47.14 6.29
CA HIS A 30 -31.46 -47.63 5.20
C HIS A 30 -32.19 -48.35 4.05
N SER A 31 -31.60 -48.36 2.84
CA SER A 31 -31.43 -49.48 1.85
C SER A 31 -30.96 -48.89 0.50
N VAL A 32 -29.78 -49.20 -0.08
CA VAL A 32 -29.24 -50.37 -0.86
C VAL A 32 -29.73 -50.48 -2.32
N GLY A 33 -28.77 -50.49 -3.27
CA GLY A 33 -28.85 -50.95 -4.69
C GLY A 33 -29.54 -49.98 -5.67
N ASP A 34 -29.18 -49.81 -6.95
CA ASP A 34 -28.35 -50.59 -7.87
C ASP A 34 -27.99 -49.73 -9.13
N HIS A 35 -27.04 -50.23 -9.92
CA HIS A 35 -26.49 -49.69 -11.17
C HIS A 35 -27.51 -49.41 -12.30
N SER A 36 -27.26 -48.39 -13.13
CA SER A 36 -27.16 -48.53 -14.61
C SER A 36 -26.80 -47.21 -15.33
N LEU A 37 -25.88 -47.35 -16.29
CA LEU A 37 -25.48 -46.36 -17.29
C LEU A 37 -26.65 -45.97 -18.20
N ASP A 38 -26.67 -44.72 -18.70
CA ASP A 38 -26.58 -44.53 -20.16
C ASP A 38 -26.28 -43.08 -20.59
N ARG A 39 -25.26 -42.99 -21.45
CA ARG A 39 -25.18 -42.19 -22.69
C ARG A 39 -25.08 -40.66 -22.63
N TRP A 40 -23.85 -40.18 -22.88
CA TRP A 40 -23.59 -38.92 -23.56
C TRP A 40 -23.89 -39.04 -25.06
N SER A 41 -24.59 -38.07 -25.64
CA SER A 41 -24.40 -37.67 -27.03
C SER A 41 -24.68 -36.18 -27.19
N SER A 42 -23.72 -35.53 -27.84
CA SER A 42 -23.60 -34.11 -28.14
C SER A 42 -24.64 -33.61 -29.15
N SER A 43 -25.00 -32.32 -29.00
CA SER A 43 -25.27 -31.42 -30.13
C SER A 43 -25.32 -29.97 -29.63
N GLY A 44 -24.35 -29.14 -30.04
CA GLY A 44 -24.56 -27.69 -30.17
C GLY A 44 -25.51 -27.39 -31.36
N PRO A 45 -25.95 -26.14 -31.58
CA PRO A 45 -25.04 -25.01 -31.79
C PRO A 45 -25.49 -23.66 -31.20
N ASP A 46 -24.63 -22.66 -31.46
CA ASP A 46 -24.73 -21.22 -31.20
C ASP A 46 -26.08 -20.55 -31.49
N SER A 47 -26.36 -19.49 -30.73
CA SER A 47 -26.89 -18.22 -31.29
C SER A 47 -26.85 -17.09 -30.26
N LEU A 48 -26.08 -16.05 -30.61
CA LEU A 48 -26.29 -14.68 -30.18
C LEU A 48 -27.73 -14.25 -30.49
N MET A 49 -28.41 -13.60 -29.55
CA MET A 49 -29.48 -12.65 -29.87
C MET A 49 -29.44 -11.45 -28.93
N GLU A 50 -29.22 -10.29 -29.53
CA GLU A 50 -29.63 -8.97 -29.05
C GLU A 50 -31.11 -8.98 -28.69
N GLU A 51 -31.48 -8.35 -27.58
CA GLU A 51 -32.87 -8.13 -27.21
C GLU A 51 -33.17 -6.64 -27.40
N SER A 52 -33.90 -6.34 -28.48
CA SER A 52 -34.44 -5.02 -28.81
C SER A 52 -35.71 -4.76 -27.99
N GLU A 53 -35.83 -3.55 -27.43
CA GLU A 53 -37.06 -3.05 -26.80
C GLU A 53 -38.22 -2.93 -27.81
N PRO A 54 -39.48 -3.10 -27.37
CA PRO A 54 -40.62 -2.50 -28.06
C PRO A 54 -41.15 -1.27 -27.31
N LEU A 55 -41.07 -0.14 -28.01
CA LEU A 55 -41.70 1.14 -27.70
C LEU A 55 -43.24 1.03 -27.68
N LEU A 56 -43.84 1.54 -26.60
CA LEU A 56 -45.29 1.77 -26.47
C LEU A 56 -45.69 3.04 -27.24
N THR A 57 -46.55 2.93 -28.25
CA THR A 57 -47.47 4.01 -28.67
C THR A 57 -48.71 3.41 -29.35
N ARG A 58 -49.85 3.41 -28.66
CA ARG A 58 -51.17 3.10 -29.26
C ARG A 58 -52.05 4.34 -29.23
N ARG A 59 -52.29 4.92 -30.40
CA ARG A 59 -53.22 6.04 -30.63
C ARG A 59 -54.66 5.52 -30.74
N SER A 60 -55.58 6.22 -30.08
CA SER A 60 -57.02 5.92 -29.96
C SER A 60 -57.85 6.38 -31.17
N LYS A 61 -58.85 5.57 -31.54
CA LYS A 61 -60.18 5.88 -32.14
C LYS A 61 -60.92 4.53 -32.21
N GLY A 62 -62.14 4.28 -31.74
CA GLY A 62 -63.22 5.06 -31.16
C GLY A 62 -64.50 4.29 -31.46
N ARG A 63 -65.12 3.64 -30.47
CA ARG A 63 -66.53 3.18 -30.44
C ARG A 63 -66.86 2.61 -29.05
N ARG A 64 -67.97 3.05 -28.47
CA ARG A 64 -68.63 2.61 -27.23
C ARG A 64 -70.15 2.58 -27.53
N PRO A 65 -71.01 1.97 -26.69
CA PRO A 65 -70.74 1.09 -25.53
C PRO A 65 -71.65 -0.16 -25.46
N ASN A 66 -71.39 -0.97 -24.41
CA ASN A 66 -72.28 -1.90 -23.70
C ASN A 66 -71.78 -3.35 -23.71
N GLY A 67 -71.03 -3.65 -22.66
CA GLY A 67 -70.56 -4.97 -22.30
C GLY A 67 -69.77 -4.84 -21.01
N HIS A 68 -70.32 -5.37 -19.93
CA HIS A 68 -69.81 -5.30 -18.57
C HIS A 68 -68.47 -6.04 -18.46
N CYS A 69 -67.36 -5.39 -18.79
CA CYS A 69 -66.00 -5.94 -18.61
C CYS A 69 -65.37 -5.37 -17.33
N THR A 70 -65.88 -5.78 -16.17
CA THR A 70 -65.24 -5.48 -14.87
C THR A 70 -64.32 -6.63 -14.42
N TRP A 71 -64.43 -7.81 -15.04
CA TRP A 71 -63.66 -9.00 -14.69
C TRP A 71 -62.27 -9.10 -15.38
N SER A 72 -62.07 -8.44 -16.52
CA SER A 72 -60.80 -8.48 -17.24
C SER A 72 -59.73 -7.60 -16.60
N THR A 73 -60.10 -6.42 -16.09
CA THR A 73 -59.17 -5.48 -15.46
C THR A 73 -58.55 -6.07 -14.19
N HIS A 74 -59.35 -6.62 -13.27
CA HIS A 74 -58.86 -7.27 -12.05
C HIS A 74 -57.94 -8.47 -12.31
N SER A 75 -58.22 -9.27 -13.36
CA SER A 75 -57.40 -10.44 -13.70
C SER A 75 -56.04 -10.08 -14.33
N LEU A 76 -55.97 -8.97 -15.07
CA LEU A 76 -54.74 -8.42 -15.65
C LEU A 76 -53.90 -7.72 -14.59
N ASP A 77 -54.55 -7.01 -13.67
CA ASP A 77 -53.95 -6.35 -12.51
C ASP A 77 -53.29 -7.37 -11.57
N SER A 78 -53.99 -8.48 -11.28
CA SER A 78 -53.46 -9.61 -10.50
C SER A 78 -52.21 -10.18 -11.17
N LYS A 79 -52.27 -10.54 -12.46
CA LYS A 79 -51.11 -11.09 -13.19
C LYS A 79 -49.90 -10.16 -13.16
N ALA A 80 -50.09 -8.84 -13.28
CA ALA A 80 -49.00 -7.86 -13.19
C ALA A 80 -48.37 -7.82 -11.77
N VAL A 81 -49.18 -7.88 -10.71
CA VAL A 81 -48.72 -7.96 -9.31
C VAL A 81 -47.96 -9.25 -9.05
N GLU A 82 -48.45 -10.39 -9.53
CA GLU A 82 -47.79 -11.69 -9.38
C GLU A 82 -46.42 -11.74 -10.10
N ASP A 83 -46.33 -11.20 -11.31
CA ASP A 83 -45.08 -11.16 -12.07
C ASP A 83 -44.06 -10.21 -11.46
N PHE A 84 -44.51 -9.05 -10.94
CA PHE A 84 -43.66 -8.14 -10.20
C PHE A 84 -43.13 -8.77 -8.90
N ARG A 85 -43.99 -9.45 -8.13
CA ARG A 85 -43.61 -10.21 -6.94
C ARG A 85 -42.58 -11.30 -7.24
N ARG A 86 -42.71 -12.01 -8.38
CA ARG A 86 -41.72 -13.01 -8.82
C ARG A 86 -40.37 -12.39 -9.15
N ARG A 87 -40.36 -11.23 -9.85
CA ARG A 87 -39.12 -10.49 -10.16
C ARG A 87 -38.42 -10.02 -8.88
N LEU A 88 -39.19 -9.50 -7.92
CA LEU A 88 -38.68 -9.05 -6.63
C LEU A 88 -38.12 -10.21 -5.80
N LYS A 89 -38.86 -11.32 -5.69
CA LYS A 89 -38.39 -12.53 -5.00
C LYS A 89 -37.12 -13.08 -5.66
N TYR A 90 -37.04 -13.07 -6.98
CA TYR A 90 -35.84 -13.48 -7.70
C TYR A 90 -34.66 -12.54 -7.43
N PHE A 91 -34.87 -11.23 -7.29
CA PHE A 91 -33.78 -10.29 -7.00
C PHE A 91 -33.11 -10.59 -5.64
N PHE A 92 -33.91 -10.76 -4.58
CA PHE A 92 -33.44 -11.02 -3.21
C PHE A 92 -32.99 -12.46 -2.93
N MET A 93 -33.23 -13.39 -3.87
CA MET A 93 -32.85 -14.80 -3.69
C MET A 93 -31.33 -15.02 -3.73
N ASN A 94 -30.84 -15.99 -2.96
CA ASN A 94 -29.41 -16.30 -2.89
C ASN A 94 -28.87 -16.84 -4.24
N PRO A 95 -27.57 -16.67 -4.55
CA PRO A 95 -26.98 -17.18 -5.79
C PRO A 95 -27.14 -18.70 -5.95
N CYS A 96 -27.03 -19.46 -4.86
CA CYS A 96 -27.21 -20.92 -4.85
C CYS A 96 -28.66 -21.32 -5.16
N GLU A 97 -29.63 -20.56 -4.64
CA GLU A 97 -31.05 -20.76 -4.91
C GLU A 97 -31.40 -20.36 -6.36
N LYS A 98 -30.78 -19.28 -6.88
CA LYS A 98 -30.88 -18.88 -8.30
C LYS A 98 -30.33 -19.95 -9.24
N TYR A 99 -29.23 -20.60 -8.86
CA TYR A 99 -28.68 -21.73 -9.62
C TYR A 99 -29.62 -22.93 -9.59
N ARG A 100 -30.15 -23.30 -8.42
CA ARG A 100 -31.12 -24.40 -8.27
C ARG A 100 -32.42 -24.15 -9.04
N ALA A 101 -32.86 -22.90 -9.16
CA ALA A 101 -34.11 -22.53 -9.82
C ALA A 101 -34.02 -22.38 -11.35
N ARG A 102 -32.83 -22.07 -11.92
CA ARG A 102 -32.67 -21.79 -13.38
C ARG A 102 -31.49 -22.48 -14.06
N GLY A 103 -30.65 -23.23 -13.34
CA GLY A 103 -29.49 -23.95 -13.91
C GLY A 103 -28.34 -23.07 -14.44
N ARG A 104 -28.40 -21.74 -14.28
CA ARG A 104 -27.35 -20.83 -14.78
C ARG A 104 -26.11 -20.87 -13.90
N LYS A 105 -24.99 -21.38 -14.43
CA LYS A 105 -23.69 -21.46 -13.71
C LYS A 105 -23.34 -20.12 -13.02
N PRO A 106 -22.99 -20.14 -11.73
CA PRO A 106 -22.76 -18.93 -10.94
C PRO A 106 -21.34 -18.37 -11.18
N TRP A 107 -21.10 -17.84 -12.38
CA TRP A 107 -19.79 -17.27 -12.75
C TRP A 107 -19.37 -16.08 -11.87
N LYS A 108 -20.34 -15.32 -11.34
CA LYS A 108 -20.06 -14.15 -10.48
C LYS A 108 -19.30 -14.52 -9.20
N PRO A 109 -19.80 -15.41 -8.30
CA PRO A 109 -19.06 -15.79 -7.10
C PRO A 109 -17.77 -16.56 -7.41
N MET A 110 -17.72 -17.34 -8.49
CA MET A 110 -16.50 -18.03 -8.91
C MET A 110 -15.38 -17.04 -9.25
N LEU A 111 -15.70 -15.98 -10.00
CA LEU A 111 -14.76 -14.91 -10.32
C LEU A 111 -14.28 -14.17 -9.06
N GLN A 112 -15.15 -13.95 -8.07
CA GLN A 112 -14.76 -13.32 -6.81
C GLN A 112 -13.77 -14.19 -6.01
N ILE A 113 -13.99 -15.51 -5.94
CA ILE A 113 -13.08 -16.43 -5.25
C ILE A 113 -11.72 -16.47 -5.96
N LEU A 114 -11.72 -16.60 -7.29
CA LEU A 114 -10.50 -16.59 -8.09
C LEU A 114 -9.73 -15.26 -7.92
N LYS A 115 -10.44 -14.14 -7.92
CA LYS A 115 -9.88 -12.80 -7.69
C LYS A 115 -9.18 -12.71 -6.33
N ILE A 116 -9.84 -13.17 -5.26
CA ILE A 116 -9.26 -13.15 -3.91
C ILE A 116 -7.95 -13.94 -3.87
N PHE A 117 -7.92 -15.14 -4.48
CA PHE A 117 -6.71 -15.95 -4.55
C PHE A 117 -5.57 -15.22 -5.28
N ILE A 118 -5.85 -14.69 -6.48
CA ILE A 118 -4.83 -14.02 -7.30
C ILE A 118 -4.29 -12.76 -6.61
N ILE A 119 -5.15 -11.91 -6.03
CA ILE A 119 -4.72 -10.71 -5.27
C ILE A 119 -3.87 -11.10 -4.07
N THR A 120 -4.23 -12.18 -3.36
CA THR A 120 -3.47 -12.63 -2.19
C THR A 120 -2.06 -13.07 -2.59
N VAL A 121 -1.94 -13.84 -3.68
CA VAL A 121 -0.62 -14.24 -4.20
C VAL A 121 0.21 -13.02 -4.59
N GLN A 122 -0.39 -12.06 -5.30
CA GLN A 122 0.28 -10.81 -5.68
C GLN A 122 0.78 -10.03 -4.46
N LEU A 123 -0.04 -9.91 -3.42
CA LEU A 123 0.29 -9.17 -2.21
C LEU A 123 1.44 -9.83 -1.43
N VAL A 124 1.42 -11.16 -1.30
CA VAL A 124 2.50 -11.91 -0.63
C VAL A 124 3.81 -11.79 -1.40
N SER A 125 3.78 -11.97 -2.73
CA SER A 125 4.98 -11.80 -3.57
C SER A 125 5.57 -10.39 -3.47
N PHE A 126 4.71 -9.36 -3.48
CA PHE A 126 5.15 -7.97 -3.30
C PHE A 126 5.69 -7.71 -1.88
N GLY A 127 5.05 -8.28 -0.86
CA GLY A 127 5.49 -8.19 0.52
C GLY A 127 6.90 -8.73 0.74
N LEU A 128 7.18 -9.93 0.21
CA LEU A 128 8.50 -10.56 0.33
C LEU A 128 9.61 -9.77 -0.37
N SER A 129 9.34 -9.21 -1.55
CA SER A 129 10.30 -8.37 -2.28
C SER A 129 10.59 -7.07 -1.51
N ASN A 130 9.55 -6.40 -1.01
CA ASN A 130 9.72 -5.18 -0.21
C ASN A 130 10.43 -5.43 1.13
N GLU A 131 10.11 -6.54 1.81
CA GLU A 131 10.77 -6.93 3.05
C GLU A 131 12.28 -7.09 2.82
N MET A 132 12.69 -7.76 1.75
CA MET A 132 14.11 -7.91 1.40
C MET A 132 14.80 -6.55 1.21
N VAL A 133 14.18 -5.62 0.47
CA VAL A 133 14.72 -4.27 0.26
C VAL A 133 14.78 -3.48 1.57
N ALA A 134 13.76 -3.58 2.42
CA ALA A 134 13.70 -2.89 3.70
C ALA A 134 14.79 -3.41 4.66
N THR A 135 14.91 -4.73 4.81
CA THR A 135 15.94 -5.37 5.63
C THR A 135 17.33 -5.01 5.14
N PHE A 136 17.58 -5.03 3.83
CA PHE A 136 18.86 -4.61 3.28
C PHE A 136 19.21 -3.15 3.62
N LYS A 137 18.22 -2.23 3.54
CA LYS A 137 18.43 -0.83 3.92
C LYS A 137 18.73 -0.67 5.41
N GLU A 138 17.98 -1.37 6.27
CA GLU A 138 18.16 -1.30 7.72
C GLU A 138 19.50 -1.91 8.17
N ASP A 139 19.87 -3.07 7.63
CA ASP A 139 21.15 -3.73 7.92
C ASP A 139 22.35 -2.87 7.51
N ASN A 140 22.27 -2.19 6.36
CA ASN A 140 23.31 -1.25 5.93
C ASN A 140 23.33 0.00 6.82
N LEU A 141 22.18 0.56 7.19
CA LEU A 141 22.10 1.69 8.12
C LEU A 141 22.72 1.35 9.47
N MET A 142 22.44 0.16 10.00
CA MET A 142 23.05 -0.33 11.24
C MET A 142 24.56 -0.52 11.07
N THR A 143 25.00 -1.09 9.96
CA THR A 143 26.43 -1.20 9.63
C THR A 143 27.12 0.16 9.62
N PHE A 144 26.50 1.20 9.04
CA PHE A 144 27.02 2.56 9.06
C PHE A 144 27.11 3.14 10.47
N LYS A 145 26.11 2.90 11.33
CA LYS A 145 26.19 3.30 12.75
C LYS A 145 27.40 2.67 13.43
N TYR A 146 27.63 1.36 13.26
CA TYR A 146 28.78 0.68 13.86
C TYR A 146 30.14 1.11 13.29
N LEU A 147 30.21 1.40 11.99
CA LEU A 147 31.46 1.80 11.33
C LEU A 147 31.86 3.24 11.68
N PHE A 148 30.90 4.16 11.69
CA PHE A 148 31.19 5.59 11.79
C PHE A 148 31.01 6.16 13.20
N LEU A 149 30.14 5.59 14.05
CA LEU A 149 29.98 6.06 15.43
C LEU A 149 30.95 5.32 16.36
N LYS A 150 31.95 6.06 16.87
CA LYS A 150 32.95 5.55 17.81
C LYS A 150 32.27 5.01 19.08
N GLY A 151 32.44 3.72 19.37
CA GLY A 151 31.93 3.12 20.62
C GLY A 151 30.41 2.95 20.64
N PHE A 152 29.77 2.91 19.48
CA PHE A 152 28.34 2.62 19.37
C PHE A 152 28.01 1.24 19.97
N LYS A 153 27.12 1.24 20.95
CA LYS A 153 26.47 0.05 21.49
C LYS A 153 25.00 0.16 21.18
N ASP A 154 24.38 -0.97 20.90
CA ASP A 154 22.96 -1.03 20.53
C ASP A 154 22.10 -0.61 21.72
N HIS A 155 21.85 0.69 21.83
CA HIS A 155 21.09 1.27 22.92
C HIS A 155 19.62 1.23 22.52
N TRP A 156 18.91 0.22 23.03
CA TRP A 156 17.49 -0.01 22.77
C TRP A 156 16.57 1.18 23.10
N HIS A 157 17.02 2.19 23.86
CA HIS A 157 16.15 3.24 24.41
C HIS A 157 16.74 4.67 24.39
N GLY A 158 17.88 4.92 23.74
CA GLY A 158 18.51 6.26 23.80
C GLY A 158 19.23 6.67 22.52
N SER A 159 18.96 7.90 22.06
CA SER A 159 19.75 8.56 21.02
C SER A 159 21.22 8.63 21.46
N TYR A 160 22.16 8.25 20.58
CA TYR A 160 23.59 8.37 20.85
C TYR A 160 23.96 9.82 21.16
N THR A 161 24.59 10.10 22.31
CA THR A 161 24.79 11.49 22.78
C THR A 161 26.18 11.73 23.31
N LEU A 162 26.67 12.93 23.08
CA LEU A 162 27.96 13.43 23.54
C LEU A 162 27.79 14.57 24.54
N TYR A 163 28.68 14.64 25.52
CA TYR A 163 28.63 15.63 26.61
C TYR A 163 29.88 16.51 26.68
N THR A 164 31.01 16.06 26.12
CA THR A 164 32.26 16.83 26.16
C THR A 164 32.68 17.32 24.77
N LYS A 165 33.39 18.45 24.74
CA LYS A 165 33.96 19.02 23.51
C LYS A 165 35.01 18.10 22.89
N ALA A 166 35.84 17.48 23.74
CA ALA A 166 36.88 16.55 23.31
C ALA A 166 36.27 15.33 22.61
N ASP A 167 35.21 14.75 23.19
CA ASP A 167 34.50 13.62 22.57
C ASP A 167 33.94 14.00 21.20
N MET A 168 33.39 15.21 21.03
CA MET A 168 32.88 15.65 19.74
C MET A 168 33.99 15.69 18.67
N TYR A 169 35.13 16.28 18.97
CA TYR A 169 36.26 16.29 18.03
C TYR A 169 36.75 14.88 17.72
N ASP A 170 36.93 14.04 18.73
CA ASP A 170 37.33 12.65 18.60
C ASP A 170 36.38 11.84 17.68
N HIS A 171 35.08 12.08 17.77
CA HIS A 171 34.08 11.43 16.92
C HIS A 171 34.19 11.90 15.46
N ILE A 172 34.33 13.20 15.23
CA ILE A 172 34.50 13.75 13.88
C ILE A 172 35.76 13.19 13.23
N TYR A 173 36.89 13.17 13.94
CA TYR A 173 38.12 12.58 13.44
C TYR A 173 38.00 11.07 13.21
N HIS A 174 37.27 10.35 14.07
CA HIS A 174 37.00 8.93 13.87
C HIS A 174 36.26 8.69 12.56
N ILE A 175 35.20 9.45 12.29
CA ILE A 175 34.40 9.34 11.06
C ILE A 175 35.28 9.58 9.83
N ILE A 176 36.09 10.63 9.83
CA ILE A 176 36.98 10.97 8.71
C ILE A 176 38.01 9.85 8.47
N ASN A 177 38.62 9.33 9.53
CA ASN A 177 39.60 8.25 9.42
C ASN A 177 38.96 6.96 8.90
N ARG A 178 37.78 6.60 9.40
CA ARG A 178 37.02 5.43 8.94
C ARG A 178 36.55 5.57 7.50
N TYR A 179 36.16 6.77 7.10
CA TYR A 179 35.80 7.07 5.73
C TYR A 179 37.00 6.93 4.79
N ASN A 180 38.20 7.35 5.19
CA ASN A 180 39.41 7.23 4.35
C ASN A 180 39.91 5.77 4.23
N ASP A 181 39.66 4.93 5.23
CA ASP A 181 40.09 3.53 5.27
C ASP A 181 38.94 2.55 5.00
N LEU A 182 37.87 3.01 4.33
CA LEU A 182 36.63 2.25 4.17
C LEU A 182 36.87 0.89 3.51
N GLU A 183 37.59 0.85 2.39
CA GLU A 183 37.79 -0.35 1.58
C GLU A 183 38.53 -1.47 2.35
N ASN A 184 39.44 -1.13 3.27
CA ASN A 184 40.18 -2.11 4.07
C ASN A 184 39.39 -2.60 5.30
N LEU A 185 38.48 -1.78 5.81
CA LEU A 185 37.75 -2.04 7.06
C LEU A 185 36.44 -2.80 6.84
N THR A 186 35.76 -2.57 5.72
CA THR A 186 34.41 -3.08 5.52
C THR A 186 34.39 -4.50 4.97
N ILE A 187 33.55 -5.35 5.55
CA ILE A 187 33.27 -6.70 5.03
C ILE A 187 32.35 -6.64 3.79
N GLY A 188 31.53 -5.59 3.70
CA GLY A 188 30.62 -5.36 2.59
C GLY A 188 31.31 -4.81 1.34
N ASN A 189 30.64 -4.95 0.20
CA ASN A 189 31.03 -4.40 -1.10
C ASN A 189 30.73 -2.89 -1.23
N LEU A 190 31.19 -2.10 -0.25
CA LEU A 190 31.03 -0.66 -0.25
C LEU A 190 32.11 0.01 -1.11
N ALA A 191 31.70 0.97 -1.93
CA ALA A 191 32.61 1.74 -2.78
C ALA A 191 32.27 3.22 -2.75
N TYR A 192 33.24 4.09 -2.97
CA TYR A 192 32.98 5.52 -3.13
C TYR A 192 32.29 5.81 -4.45
N GLU A 193 31.40 6.81 -4.46
CA GLU A 193 30.84 7.29 -5.72
C GLU A 193 31.90 8.03 -6.54
N LYS A 194 31.88 7.81 -7.87
CA LYS A 194 32.75 8.47 -8.84
C LYS A 194 31.90 9.32 -9.78
N VAL A 195 32.14 10.63 -9.78
CA VAL A 195 31.50 11.62 -10.67
C VAL A 195 32.60 12.22 -11.54
N ASP A 196 32.44 12.15 -12.86
CA ASP A 196 33.40 12.68 -13.85
C ASP A 196 34.86 12.24 -13.63
N GLY A 197 35.05 10.98 -13.23
CA GLY A 197 36.38 10.42 -13.03
C GLY A 197 36.98 10.69 -11.64
N LYS A 198 36.35 11.50 -10.79
CA LYS A 198 36.81 11.83 -9.43
C LYS A 198 35.92 11.23 -8.36
N TYR A 199 36.50 10.84 -7.23
CA TYR A 199 35.73 10.38 -6.08
C TYR A 199 34.98 11.54 -5.43
N THR A 200 33.73 11.29 -5.05
CA THR A 200 32.94 12.22 -4.26
C THR A 200 33.61 12.44 -2.90
N PRO A 201 33.89 13.68 -2.50
CA PRO A 201 34.45 13.96 -1.19
C PRO A 201 33.41 13.79 -0.08
N LEU A 202 33.90 13.58 1.13
CA LEU A 202 33.13 13.76 2.37
C LEU A 202 33.06 15.24 2.71
N PHE A 203 31.86 15.75 3.00
CA PHE A 203 31.62 17.13 3.37
C PHE A 203 31.37 17.23 4.88
N VAL A 204 32.13 18.07 5.56
CA VAL A 204 31.88 18.44 6.97
C VAL A 204 31.35 19.87 6.98
N CYS A 205 30.06 20.03 7.26
CA CYS A 205 29.37 21.31 7.29
C CYS A 205 29.03 21.70 8.73
N ARG A 206 29.40 22.91 9.13
CA ARG A 206 29.07 23.49 10.43
C ARG A 206 28.00 24.55 10.23
N LEU A 207 26.91 24.44 10.98
CA LEU A 207 25.82 25.39 11.00
C LEU A 207 25.90 26.17 12.31
N PHE A 208 25.98 27.50 12.22
CA PHE A 208 26.14 28.36 13.38
C PHE A 208 25.38 29.68 13.20
N TYR A 209 24.97 30.28 14.32
CA TYR A 209 24.36 31.62 14.30
C TYR A 209 25.38 32.67 13.85
N ARG A 210 25.00 33.55 12.92
CA ARG A 210 25.88 34.57 12.33
C ARG A 210 26.47 35.56 13.33
N ASN A 211 25.74 35.86 14.39
CA ASN A 211 26.26 36.60 15.53
C ASN A 211 25.60 36.09 16.81
N SER A 212 26.39 35.74 17.81
CA SER A 212 25.85 35.38 19.12
C SER A 212 26.81 35.76 20.23
N THR A 213 26.35 36.55 21.18
CA THR A 213 27.05 36.84 22.43
C THR A 213 26.17 36.34 23.57
N ILE A 214 26.57 35.22 24.17
CA ILE A 214 25.84 34.60 25.28
C ILE A 214 26.74 34.68 26.52
N ASN A 215 26.29 35.42 27.53
CA ASN A 215 26.97 35.52 28.81
C ASN A 215 26.02 35.16 29.96
N PRO A 216 25.95 33.87 30.34
CA PRO A 216 25.06 33.44 31.42
C PRO A 216 25.47 34.00 32.79
N ALA A 217 26.73 34.44 32.98
CA ALA A 217 27.16 35.03 34.25
C ALA A 217 26.61 36.46 34.47
N ARG A 218 26.13 37.13 33.41
CA ARG A 218 25.52 38.46 33.47
C ARG A 218 24.05 38.45 33.09
N ASP A 219 23.47 37.28 32.86
CA ASP A 219 22.10 37.11 32.35
C ASP A 219 21.79 37.90 31.06
N THR A 220 22.81 38.16 30.23
CA THR A 220 22.68 38.89 28.95
C THR A 220 22.93 37.98 27.76
N PHE A 221 22.08 38.08 26.75
CA PHE A 221 22.29 37.41 25.46
C PHE A 221 21.90 38.34 24.29
N TYR A 222 22.61 38.20 23.18
CA TYR A 222 22.23 38.75 21.88
C TYR A 222 22.49 37.67 20.83
N ILE A 223 21.46 37.30 20.06
CA ILE A 223 21.54 36.24 19.06
C ILE A 223 20.86 36.73 17.79
N ASP A 224 21.59 36.65 16.69
CA ASP A 224 21.05 36.76 15.34
C ASP A 224 20.54 35.37 14.91
N PRO A 225 19.23 35.18 14.66
CA PRO A 225 18.67 33.87 14.31
C PRO A 225 19.10 33.38 12.91
N HIS A 226 19.77 34.20 12.10
CA HIS A 226 20.29 33.77 10.81
C HIS A 226 21.40 32.72 10.98
N ILE A 227 21.24 31.60 10.28
CA ILE A 227 22.14 30.46 10.31
C ILE A 227 23.05 30.54 9.09
N ASP A 228 24.35 30.64 9.33
CA ASP A 228 25.36 30.51 8.29
C ASP A 228 25.87 29.07 8.26
N GLU A 229 26.13 28.56 7.06
CA GLU A 229 26.71 27.23 6.83
C GLU A 229 28.10 27.36 6.21
N ASP A 230 29.06 26.63 6.78
CA ASP A 230 30.42 26.55 6.25
C ASP A 230 30.84 25.09 6.13
N CYS A 231 31.30 24.70 4.94
CA CYS A 231 31.56 23.32 4.58
C CYS A 231 33.00 23.10 4.13
N VAL A 232 33.61 22.02 4.60
CA VAL A 232 34.93 21.55 4.19
C VAL A 232 34.79 20.22 3.46
N SER A 233 35.36 20.11 2.26
CA SER A 233 35.38 18.88 1.47
C SER A 233 36.68 18.09 1.67
N ILE A 234 36.58 16.80 1.93
CA ILE A 234 37.69 15.88 2.17
C ILE A 234 37.57 14.73 1.16
N SER A 235 38.46 14.68 0.17
CA SER A 235 38.51 13.56 -0.78
C SER A 235 39.31 12.39 -0.21
N PRO A 236 38.90 11.13 -0.47
CA PRO A 236 39.69 9.96 -0.07
C PRO A 236 41.06 10.00 -0.76
N VAL A 237 42.13 9.82 0.02
CA VAL A 237 43.52 9.98 -0.42
C VAL A 237 44.03 8.65 -0.99
N GLN A 238 44.48 8.63 -2.25
CA GLN A 238 45.10 7.45 -2.87
C GLN A 238 46.60 7.29 -2.61
N SER A 239 47.30 8.27 -2.01
CA SER A 239 48.76 8.24 -1.87
C SER A 239 49.29 8.35 -0.43
N LEU A 240 50.28 7.50 -0.16
CA LEU A 240 50.95 7.24 1.13
C LEU A 240 51.67 8.47 1.75
N ASP A 241 51.85 9.56 1.00
CA ASP A 241 52.69 10.71 1.42
C ASP A 241 51.92 11.84 2.14
N ASN A 242 50.58 11.78 2.19
CA ASN A 242 49.75 12.83 2.81
C ASN A 242 49.19 12.45 4.19
N ILE A 243 49.72 11.39 4.82
CA ILE A 243 49.31 10.92 6.16
C ILE A 243 49.46 12.04 7.23
N TYR A 244 50.36 13.01 7.01
CA TYR A 244 50.55 14.17 7.88
C TYR A 244 49.63 15.37 7.60
N LEU A 245 48.97 15.43 6.43
CA LEU A 245 48.08 16.55 6.06
C LEU A 245 46.67 16.40 6.64
N ALA A 246 46.17 15.17 6.80
CA ALA A 246 44.85 14.90 7.36
C ALA A 246 44.70 15.33 8.84
N LYS A 247 45.82 15.46 9.56
CA LYS A 247 45.85 15.88 10.97
C LYS A 247 45.69 17.39 11.17
N LYS A 248 45.60 18.16 10.09
CA LYS A 248 45.56 19.63 10.13
C LYS A 248 44.37 20.22 9.36
N ILE A 249 43.22 19.57 9.44
CA ILE A 249 41.98 20.33 9.28
C ILE A 249 41.91 21.25 10.49
N ASN A 250 42.17 22.54 10.30
CA ASN A 250 41.98 23.57 11.34
C ASN A 250 40.48 23.78 11.58
N PHE A 251 39.79 22.72 12.01
CA PHE A 251 38.37 22.70 12.27
C PHE A 251 38.15 23.23 13.69
N SER A 252 37.93 24.54 13.81
CA SER A 252 37.59 25.18 15.08
C SER A 252 36.08 25.33 15.21
N LEU A 253 35.49 24.72 16.23
CA LEU A 253 34.07 24.81 16.54
C LEU A 253 33.82 25.81 17.68
N ASP A 254 33.05 26.85 17.39
CA ASP A 254 32.51 27.73 18.44
C ASP A 254 31.18 27.16 18.97
N PHE A 255 31.27 26.33 20.00
CA PHE A 255 30.13 25.68 20.66
C PHE A 255 29.05 26.64 21.19
N LYS A 256 29.37 27.93 21.40
CA LYS A 256 28.37 28.90 21.86
C LYS A 256 27.38 29.27 20.75
N ARG A 257 27.85 29.32 19.50
CA ARG A 257 27.03 29.69 18.33
C ARG A 257 26.65 28.49 17.46
N LEU A 258 27.24 27.32 17.72
CA LEU A 258 27.05 26.10 16.96
C LEU A 258 25.63 25.55 17.12
N VAL A 259 24.90 25.46 16.02
CA VAL A 259 23.57 24.85 15.93
C VAL A 259 23.70 23.35 15.68
N SER A 260 24.47 22.97 14.65
CA SER A 260 24.74 21.56 14.34
C SER A 260 25.99 21.39 13.50
N VAL A 261 26.55 20.18 13.51
CA VAL A 261 27.56 19.75 12.51
C VAL A 261 26.98 18.59 11.72
N ASN A 262 27.02 18.70 10.40
CA ASN A 262 26.54 17.69 9.47
C ASN A 262 27.73 17.12 8.70
N ILE A 263 27.87 15.80 8.68
CA ILE A 263 28.87 15.11 7.87
C ILE A 263 28.14 14.31 6.79
N ASN A 264 28.37 14.65 5.54
CA ASN A 264 27.65 14.11 4.40
C ASN A 264 28.62 13.41 3.44
N PHE A 265 28.29 12.20 3.01
CA PHE A 265 29.07 11.47 2.01
C PHE A 265 28.22 10.40 1.32
N THR A 266 28.70 9.94 0.17
CA THR A 266 28.00 9.00 -0.70
C THR A 266 28.78 7.71 -0.88
N LEU A 267 28.10 6.59 -0.61
CA LEU A 267 28.63 5.25 -0.81
C LEU A 267 27.75 4.46 -1.77
N LYS A 268 28.36 3.60 -2.57
CA LYS A 268 27.69 2.66 -3.47
C LYS A 268 27.83 1.25 -2.94
N THR A 269 26.80 0.44 -3.13
CA THR A 269 26.84 -0.99 -2.91
C THR A 269 25.97 -1.72 -3.93
N ILE A 270 26.10 -3.03 -3.99
CA ILE A 270 25.29 -3.91 -4.84
C ILE A 270 24.60 -4.92 -3.93
N ASN A 271 23.27 -5.02 -4.03
CA ASN A 271 22.55 -6.04 -3.28
C ASN A 271 22.66 -7.39 -4.01
N LEU A 272 23.48 -8.29 -3.48
CA LEU A 272 23.67 -9.63 -4.04
C LEU A 272 22.60 -10.63 -3.58
N GLN A 273 21.77 -10.30 -2.59
CA GLN A 273 20.72 -11.21 -2.10
C GLN A 273 19.64 -11.45 -3.16
N THR A 274 19.34 -10.44 -4.00
CA THR A 274 18.33 -10.53 -5.06
C THR A 274 18.70 -11.56 -6.15
N VAL A 275 20.00 -11.76 -6.40
CA VAL A 275 20.49 -12.76 -7.38
C VAL A 275 20.06 -14.18 -7.01
N ARG A 276 19.98 -14.50 -5.71
CA ARG A 276 19.49 -15.83 -5.24
C ARG A 276 18.01 -16.06 -5.60
N HIS A 277 17.25 -14.98 -5.74
CA HIS A 277 15.84 -15.02 -6.11
C HIS A 277 15.61 -14.92 -7.62
N HIS A 278 16.67 -15.05 -8.43
CA HIS A 278 16.66 -14.92 -9.89
C HIS A 278 16.22 -13.53 -10.39
N GLU A 279 16.14 -12.55 -9.51
CA GLU A 279 15.94 -11.15 -9.83
C GLU A 279 17.31 -10.49 -10.15
N LEU A 280 17.28 -9.43 -10.96
CA LEU A 280 18.48 -8.68 -11.28
C LEU A 280 19.00 -7.94 -10.05
N PRO A 281 20.33 -7.88 -9.82
CA PRO A 281 20.89 -7.10 -8.73
C PRO A 281 20.69 -5.60 -8.98
N ASP A 282 20.00 -4.95 -8.05
CA ASP A 282 19.92 -3.49 -8.02
C ASP A 282 21.19 -2.90 -7.42
N CYS A 283 21.63 -1.77 -8.00
CA CYS A 283 22.70 -0.94 -7.48
C CYS A 283 22.11 0.09 -6.51
N TYR A 284 22.74 0.25 -5.35
CA TYR A 284 22.30 1.16 -4.30
C TYR A 284 23.32 2.29 -4.14
N GLY A 285 22.82 3.53 -4.12
CA GLY A 285 23.56 4.72 -3.72
C GLY A 285 23.04 5.22 -2.38
N PHE A 286 23.84 5.08 -1.34
CA PHE A 286 23.56 5.57 0.00
C PHE A 286 24.12 6.98 0.17
N HIS A 287 23.25 7.93 0.52
CA HIS A 287 23.60 9.26 0.95
C HIS A 287 23.56 9.29 2.48
N ILE A 288 24.73 9.07 3.09
CA ILE A 288 24.85 9.03 4.56
C ILE A 288 25.04 10.45 5.07
N LYS A 289 24.25 10.81 6.09
CA LYS A 289 24.29 12.09 6.79
C LYS A 289 24.38 11.86 8.29
N ILE A 290 25.49 12.24 8.89
CA ILE A 290 25.72 12.17 10.34
C ILE A 290 25.51 13.55 10.92
N ILE A 291 24.54 13.69 11.82
CA ILE A 291 24.11 14.97 12.38
C ILE A 291 24.47 15.02 13.86
N PHE A 292 25.29 16.01 14.23
CA PHE A 292 25.55 16.40 15.61
C PHE A 292 24.64 17.58 15.93
N ASP A 293 23.50 17.32 16.55
CA ASP A 293 22.48 18.30 16.89
C ASP A 293 22.76 18.95 18.26
N ASN A 294 22.97 20.27 18.25
CA ASN A 294 23.16 21.13 19.41
C ASN A 294 22.10 22.24 19.51
N ARG A 295 20.96 22.14 18.78
CA ARG A 295 19.92 23.18 18.74
C ARG A 295 19.40 23.61 20.11
N ALA A 296 19.34 22.68 21.06
CA ALA A 296 18.86 22.95 22.41
C ALA A 296 19.89 23.66 23.32
N HIS A 297 21.18 23.70 22.93
CA HIS A 297 22.29 24.24 23.73
C HIS A 297 22.30 23.78 25.21
N SER A 298 21.83 22.56 25.48
CA SER A 298 21.65 22.03 26.85
C SER A 298 22.90 21.38 27.45
N GLY A 299 24.04 21.48 26.76
CA GLY A 299 25.27 20.73 27.10
C GLY A 299 25.23 19.25 26.71
N LYS A 300 24.16 18.82 26.02
CA LYS A 300 24.00 17.48 25.46
C LYS A 300 23.85 17.58 23.95
N ILE A 301 24.78 16.99 23.20
CA ILE A 301 24.73 16.91 21.75
C ILE A 301 24.16 15.55 21.36
N LYS A 302 23.09 15.53 20.56
CA LYS A 302 22.53 14.30 20.02
C LYS A 302 23.21 13.98 18.69
N VAL A 303 23.54 12.72 18.47
CA VAL A 303 24.14 12.25 17.23
C VAL A 303 23.14 11.34 16.52
N GLY A 304 22.73 11.75 15.31
CA GLY A 304 21.88 10.99 14.43
C GLY A 304 22.65 10.52 13.19
N VAL A 305 22.30 9.35 12.66
CA VAL A 305 22.75 8.89 11.35
C VAL A 305 21.50 8.69 10.52
N GLU A 306 21.39 9.50 9.47
CA GLU A 306 20.35 9.44 8.46
C GLU A 306 20.95 8.88 7.17
N ASN A 307 20.14 8.16 6.39
CA ASN A 307 20.56 7.56 5.14
C ASN A 307 19.43 7.65 4.10
N ASP A 308 19.68 8.41 3.04
CA ASP A 308 18.78 8.44 1.88
C ASP A 308 19.29 7.49 0.79
N VAL A 309 18.42 6.62 0.30
CA VAL A 309 18.81 5.51 -0.57
C VAL A 309 18.27 5.72 -1.98
N LYS A 310 19.18 5.76 -2.96
CA LYS A 310 18.86 5.74 -4.39
C LYS A 310 19.05 4.34 -4.95
N ILE A 311 18.00 3.76 -5.51
CA ILE A 311 18.01 2.44 -6.13
C ILE A 311 17.99 2.66 -7.65
N TYR A 312 18.94 2.06 -8.37
CA TYR A 312 19.05 2.17 -9.82
C TYR A 312 19.59 0.87 -10.44
N GLU A 313 19.36 0.69 -11.73
CA GLU A 313 19.86 -0.48 -12.47
C GLU A 313 21.37 -0.35 -12.71
N CYS A 314 22.09 -1.44 -12.45
CA CYS A 314 23.52 -1.50 -12.75
C CYS A 314 23.72 -1.50 -14.28
N ARG A 315 24.64 -0.67 -14.80
CA ARG A 315 24.85 -0.46 -16.25
C ARG A 315 25.24 -1.73 -17.02
N ASP A 316 26.15 -2.53 -16.47
CA ASP A 316 26.69 -3.72 -17.12
C ASP A 316 26.68 -4.89 -16.13
N TYR A 317 25.71 -5.80 -16.25
CA TYR A 317 25.65 -7.02 -15.45
C TYR A 317 25.70 -8.25 -16.37
N ASN A 318 26.55 -9.22 -16.01
CA ASN A 318 26.63 -10.51 -16.68
C ASN A 318 26.22 -11.62 -15.69
N VAL A 319 24.94 -11.93 -15.61
CA VAL A 319 24.44 -13.06 -14.80
C VAL A 319 24.23 -14.25 -15.72
N ARG A 320 24.99 -15.32 -15.50
CA ARG A 320 24.86 -16.57 -16.27
C ARG A 320 23.61 -17.33 -15.79
N GLY A 321 22.45 -17.13 -16.42
CA GLY A 321 21.21 -17.84 -16.07
C GLY A 321 19.92 -17.22 -16.63
N ASN A 322 18.80 -17.94 -16.48
CA ASN A 322 17.45 -17.62 -16.99
C ASN A 322 16.74 -16.43 -16.27
N SER A 323 17.48 -15.45 -15.76
CA SER A 323 16.98 -14.40 -14.85
C SER A 323 15.76 -13.64 -15.40
N GLY A 324 15.67 -13.40 -16.71
CA GLY A 324 14.52 -12.72 -17.33
C GLY A 324 13.18 -13.47 -17.30
N LYS A 325 13.12 -14.75 -16.88
CA LYS A 325 11.86 -15.51 -16.83
C LYS A 325 10.97 -15.17 -15.63
N MET A 326 11.56 -14.76 -14.50
CA MET A 326 10.79 -14.45 -13.29
C MET A 326 10.14 -13.06 -13.36
N ASP A 327 10.84 -12.07 -13.93
CA ASP A 327 10.28 -10.73 -14.17
C ASP A 327 9.03 -10.80 -15.06
N TYR A 328 9.05 -11.65 -16.10
CA TYR A 328 7.89 -11.87 -16.96
C TYR A 328 6.71 -12.51 -16.20
N LEU A 329 6.97 -13.44 -15.28
CA LEU A 329 5.93 -14.10 -14.48
C LEU A 329 5.27 -13.13 -13.49
N LEU A 330 6.06 -12.26 -12.85
CA LEU A 330 5.55 -11.22 -11.95
C LEU A 330 4.68 -10.20 -12.70
N LEU A 331 5.14 -9.75 -13.87
CA LEU A 331 4.39 -8.83 -14.72
C LEU A 331 3.10 -9.46 -15.26
N MET A 332 3.14 -10.75 -15.61
CA MET A 332 1.96 -11.53 -15.99
C MET A 332 0.95 -11.66 -14.85
N LEU A 333 1.43 -11.91 -13.62
CA LEU A 333 0.57 -11.96 -12.43
C LEU A 333 -0.12 -10.60 -12.19
N ASP A 334 0.63 -9.50 -12.28
CA ASP A 334 0.08 -8.15 -12.12
C ASP A 334 -0.96 -7.81 -13.20
N SER A 335 -0.71 -8.20 -14.45
CA SER A 335 -1.69 -8.05 -15.55
C SER A 335 -2.95 -8.91 -15.32
N LEU A 336 -2.80 -10.12 -14.80
CA LEU A 336 -3.92 -11.01 -14.50
C LEU A 336 -4.81 -10.46 -13.38
N VAL A 337 -4.20 -9.84 -12.36
CA VAL A 337 -4.94 -9.16 -11.28
C VAL A 337 -5.80 -8.04 -11.86
N ILE A 338 -5.21 -7.16 -12.67
CA ILE A 338 -5.93 -6.03 -13.28
C ILE A 338 -7.12 -6.54 -14.10
N LEU A 339 -6.93 -7.58 -14.92
CA LEU A 339 -8.01 -8.16 -15.72
C LEU A 339 -9.13 -8.75 -14.86
N ALA A 340 -8.78 -9.48 -13.78
CA ALA A 340 -9.77 -10.04 -12.86
C ALA A 340 -10.56 -8.95 -12.11
N CYS A 341 -9.88 -7.88 -11.66
CA CYS A 341 -10.50 -6.74 -10.99
C CYS A 341 -11.41 -5.95 -11.93
N VAL A 342 -11.00 -5.69 -13.18
CA VAL A 342 -11.85 -5.00 -14.18
C VAL A 342 -13.10 -5.83 -14.51
N ALA A 343 -12.95 -7.14 -14.71
CA ALA A 343 -14.09 -8.02 -14.94
C ALA A 343 -15.05 -8.04 -13.73
N SER A 344 -14.52 -8.08 -12.51
CA SER A 344 -15.29 -7.98 -11.26
C SER A 344 -16.05 -6.65 -11.16
N LEU A 345 -15.36 -5.53 -11.40
CA LEU A 345 -15.92 -4.18 -11.36
C LEU A 345 -17.11 -4.04 -12.33
N ILE A 346 -16.96 -4.50 -13.58
CA ILE A 346 -18.03 -4.45 -14.59
C ILE A 346 -19.24 -5.29 -14.14
N LEU A 347 -19.02 -6.49 -13.61
CA LEU A 347 -20.10 -7.37 -13.16
C LEU A 347 -20.83 -6.82 -11.92
N CYS A 348 -20.10 -6.21 -10.98
CA CYS A 348 -20.66 -5.58 -9.79
C CYS A 348 -21.40 -4.30 -10.14
N LEU A 349 -20.83 -3.44 -10.98
CA LEU A 349 -21.49 -2.21 -11.45
C LEU A 349 -22.81 -2.51 -12.17
N ARG A 350 -22.81 -3.50 -13.08
CA ARG A 350 -24.05 -3.98 -13.72
C ARG A 350 -25.08 -4.48 -12.72
N SER A 351 -24.65 -5.07 -11.60
CA SER A 351 -25.56 -5.58 -10.57
C SER A 351 -26.16 -4.45 -9.73
N VAL A 352 -25.36 -3.43 -9.41
CA VAL A 352 -25.81 -2.21 -8.72
C VAL A 352 -26.79 -1.43 -9.59
N VAL A 353 -26.47 -1.21 -10.89
CA VAL A 353 -27.37 -0.53 -11.83
C VAL A 353 -28.71 -1.25 -11.95
N LYS A 354 -28.72 -2.58 -12.04
CA LYS A 354 -29.97 -3.36 -12.04
C LYS A 354 -30.75 -3.26 -10.74
N GLY A 355 -30.06 -3.16 -9.59
CA GLY A 355 -30.70 -2.92 -8.29
C GLY A 355 -31.36 -1.55 -8.22
N ILE A 356 -30.68 -0.51 -8.71
CA ILE A 356 -31.21 0.86 -8.78
C ILE A 356 -32.38 0.95 -9.75
N GLN A 357 -32.29 0.31 -10.93
CA GLN A 357 -33.41 0.25 -11.87
C GLN A 357 -34.64 -0.40 -11.24
N LEU A 358 -34.46 -1.55 -10.56
CA LEU A 358 -35.54 -2.25 -9.89
C LEU A 358 -36.13 -1.44 -8.73
N GLN A 359 -35.31 -0.68 -8.02
CA GLN A 359 -35.75 0.26 -6.98
C GLN A 359 -36.68 1.34 -7.55
N PHE A 360 -36.32 1.93 -8.71
CA PHE A 360 -37.17 2.91 -9.39
C PHE A 360 -38.48 2.29 -9.89
N GLU A 361 -38.43 1.13 -10.55
CA GLU A 361 -39.62 0.40 -11.01
C GLU A 361 -40.54 0.04 -9.84
N SER A 362 -39.98 -0.41 -8.71
CA SER A 362 -40.74 -0.72 -7.49
C SER A 362 -41.46 0.51 -6.96
N ASN A 363 -40.78 1.65 -6.87
CA ASN A 363 -41.36 2.88 -6.34
C ASN A 363 -42.55 3.36 -7.19
N ILE A 364 -42.38 3.37 -8.52
CA ILE A 364 -43.46 3.73 -9.46
C ILE A 364 -44.64 2.76 -9.32
N PHE A 365 -44.37 1.45 -9.21
CA PHE A 365 -45.40 0.42 -9.06
C PHE A 365 -46.17 0.55 -7.73
N PHE A 366 -45.48 0.75 -6.61
CA PHE A 366 -46.11 0.93 -5.29
C PHE A 366 -46.96 2.20 -5.20
N HIS A 367 -46.52 3.29 -5.84
CA HIS A 367 -47.30 4.51 -5.91
C HIS A 367 -48.56 4.32 -6.77
N ALA A 368 -48.46 3.67 -7.93
CA ALA A 368 -49.58 3.50 -8.85
C ALA A 368 -50.66 2.53 -8.35
N TYR A 369 -50.28 1.44 -7.68
CA TYR A 369 -51.21 0.37 -7.28
C TYR A 369 -51.69 0.46 -5.82
N PHE A 370 -50.84 0.96 -4.92
CA PHE A 370 -51.14 0.96 -3.48
C PHE A 370 -51.22 2.37 -2.87
N ASN A 371 -50.95 3.43 -3.66
CA ASN A 371 -50.92 4.83 -3.22
C ASN A 371 -50.06 5.06 -1.96
N LYS A 372 -49.01 4.25 -1.80
CA LYS A 372 -48.06 4.31 -0.67
C LYS A 372 -46.71 4.86 -1.14
N LEU A 373 -46.14 5.74 -0.34
CA LEU A 373 -44.78 6.24 -0.52
C LEU A 373 -43.80 5.29 0.18
N VAL A 374 -42.85 4.73 -0.56
CA VAL A 374 -41.79 3.85 -0.05
C VAL A 374 -40.78 4.66 0.76
N THR A 375 -40.49 4.22 1.98
CA THR A 375 -39.54 4.89 2.90
C THR A 375 -38.10 4.76 2.43
N TRP A 376 -37.21 5.65 2.90
CA TRP A 376 -35.77 5.58 2.58
C TRP A 376 -35.12 4.27 3.03
N SER A 377 -35.59 3.67 4.13
CA SER A 377 -35.09 2.40 4.65
C SER A 377 -35.34 1.26 3.65
N GLU A 378 -36.56 1.15 3.13
CA GLU A 378 -36.95 0.13 2.14
C GLU A 378 -36.23 0.34 0.80
N ARG A 379 -35.93 1.59 0.45
CA ARG A 379 -35.14 1.93 -0.74
C ARG A 379 -33.71 1.43 -0.66
N MET A 380 -33.08 1.51 0.52
CA MET A 380 -31.69 1.08 0.70
C MET A 380 -31.52 -0.45 0.63
N GLU A 381 -32.58 -1.22 0.88
CA GLU A 381 -32.55 -2.69 0.79
C GLU A 381 -32.25 -3.20 -0.63
N PHE A 382 -32.62 -2.42 -1.66
CA PHE A 382 -32.33 -2.73 -3.07
C PHE A 382 -30.85 -2.55 -3.43
N VAL A 383 -30.10 -1.77 -2.64
CA VAL A 383 -28.68 -1.50 -2.86
C VAL A 383 -27.86 -2.43 -1.97
N ASN A 384 -27.31 -3.48 -2.56
CA ASN A 384 -26.49 -4.43 -1.81
C ASN A 384 -25.10 -3.81 -1.50
N GLY A 385 -24.88 -3.47 -0.22
CA GLY A 385 -23.62 -2.89 0.27
C GLY A 385 -22.38 -3.74 -0.01
N TRP A 386 -22.51 -5.07 -0.12
CA TRP A 386 -21.40 -5.95 -0.50
C TRP A 386 -20.87 -5.65 -1.90
N TYR A 387 -21.73 -5.29 -2.86
CA TYR A 387 -21.28 -4.90 -4.19
C TYR A 387 -20.55 -3.56 -4.19
N ILE A 388 -20.95 -2.62 -3.33
CA ILE A 388 -20.24 -1.34 -3.16
C ILE A 388 -18.84 -1.58 -2.58
N PHE A 389 -18.73 -2.45 -1.56
CA PHE A 389 -17.45 -2.84 -0.99
C PHE A 389 -16.53 -3.51 -2.02
N ILE A 390 -17.08 -4.38 -2.87
CA ILE A 390 -16.33 -4.99 -3.96
C ILE A 390 -15.84 -3.94 -4.97
N ILE A 391 -16.68 -2.97 -5.33
CA ILE A 391 -16.27 -1.87 -6.24
C ILE A 391 -15.11 -1.08 -5.63
N LEU A 392 -15.20 -0.70 -4.35
CA LEU A 392 -14.15 0.04 -3.66
C LEU A 392 -12.82 -0.76 -3.63
N THR A 393 -12.88 -2.01 -3.21
CA THR A 393 -11.69 -2.87 -3.15
C THR A 393 -11.06 -3.14 -4.52
N ASP A 394 -11.88 -3.31 -5.57
CA ASP A 394 -11.39 -3.46 -6.95
C ASP A 394 -10.68 -2.19 -7.44
N THR A 395 -11.21 -0.99 -7.15
CA THR A 395 -10.54 0.27 -7.52
C THR A 395 -9.20 0.45 -6.82
N LEU A 396 -9.10 0.08 -5.54
CA LEU A 396 -7.85 0.11 -4.80
C LEU A 396 -6.84 -0.91 -5.35
N ALA A 397 -7.29 -2.14 -5.66
CA ALA A 397 -6.43 -3.18 -6.21
C ALA A 397 -5.88 -2.82 -7.60
N ILE A 398 -6.69 -2.21 -8.47
CA ILE A 398 -6.26 -1.73 -9.78
C ILE A 398 -5.23 -0.60 -9.61
N THR A 399 -5.53 0.39 -8.76
CA THR A 399 -4.63 1.52 -8.51
C THR A 399 -3.28 1.04 -7.95
N GLY A 400 -3.30 0.12 -6.98
CA GLY A 400 -2.10 -0.46 -6.39
C GLY A 400 -1.28 -1.27 -7.40
N SER A 401 -1.93 -2.05 -8.28
CA SER A 401 -1.24 -2.82 -9.32
C SER A 401 -0.58 -1.92 -10.37
N VAL A 402 -1.25 -0.84 -10.77
CA VAL A 402 -0.66 0.16 -11.69
C VAL A 402 0.54 0.86 -11.05
N LEU A 403 0.43 1.26 -9.78
CA LEU A 403 1.55 1.88 -9.05
C LEU A 403 2.74 0.90 -8.93
N LYS A 404 2.48 -0.37 -8.61
CA LYS A 404 3.50 -1.42 -8.53
C LYS A 404 4.25 -1.58 -9.86
N ILE A 405 3.52 -1.70 -10.98
CA ILE A 405 4.13 -1.79 -12.32
C ILE A 405 4.95 -0.53 -12.61
N GLY A 406 4.46 0.65 -12.22
CA GLY A 406 5.19 1.92 -12.38
C GLY A 406 6.50 1.97 -11.61
N ILE A 407 6.54 1.39 -10.41
CA ILE A 407 7.76 1.28 -9.59
C ILE A 407 8.74 0.26 -10.21
N GLN A 408 8.25 -0.91 -10.63
CA GLN A 408 9.08 -1.97 -11.20
C GLN A 408 9.68 -1.60 -12.56
N THR A 409 8.90 -0.92 -13.42
CA THR A 409 9.40 -0.50 -14.74
C THR A 409 10.30 0.72 -14.67
N LYS A 410 10.44 1.39 -13.52
CA LYS A 410 11.26 2.60 -13.30
C LYS A 410 10.98 3.79 -14.27
N VAL A 411 10.04 3.65 -15.21
CA VAL A 411 9.59 4.68 -16.17
C VAL A 411 8.45 5.55 -15.60
N GLY A 412 7.67 5.03 -14.64
CA GLY A 412 6.42 5.65 -14.18
C GLY A 412 6.58 6.92 -13.32
N PHE A 413 7.72 7.13 -12.66
CA PHE A 413 7.92 8.33 -11.84
C PHE A 413 8.10 9.60 -12.68
N SER A 414 8.59 9.50 -13.92
CA SER A 414 8.77 10.67 -14.77
C SER A 414 7.43 11.23 -15.27
N CYS A 415 6.44 10.41 -15.60
CA CYS A 415 5.13 10.91 -16.06
C CYS A 415 4.21 11.40 -14.93
N ILE A 416 4.24 10.78 -13.73
CA ILE A 416 3.38 11.20 -12.62
C ILE A 416 3.93 12.44 -11.91
N VAL A 417 5.26 12.56 -11.75
CA VAL A 417 5.87 13.77 -11.16
C VAL A 417 5.77 14.96 -12.11
N THR A 418 5.88 14.77 -13.44
CA THR A 418 5.67 15.87 -14.40
C THR A 418 4.23 16.42 -14.36
N TYR A 419 3.25 15.64 -13.89
CA TYR A 419 1.87 16.11 -13.69
C TYR A 419 1.67 16.80 -12.32
N CYS A 420 2.45 16.43 -11.30
CA CYS A 420 2.44 17.12 -10.00
C CYS A 420 3.28 18.41 -9.98
N ASP A 421 4.35 18.52 -10.77
CA ASP A 421 5.16 19.74 -10.90
C ASP A 421 4.52 20.80 -11.83
N ARG A 422 3.36 20.49 -12.45
CA ARG A 422 2.59 21.42 -13.31
C ARG A 422 1.28 21.91 -12.69
N LEU A 423 0.99 21.56 -11.44
CA LEU A 423 -0.10 22.12 -10.63
C LEU A 423 0.52 22.88 -9.45
#